data_AF-A0A1S3QMN7-F1
#
_entry.id   AF-A0A1S3QMN7-F1
#
_cell.length_a   1.000
_cell.length_b   1.000
_cell.length_c   1.000
_cell.angle_alpha   90.00
_cell.angle_beta   90.00
_cell.angle_gamma   90.00
#
_symmetry.space_group_name_H-M   'P 1'
#
loop_
_entity.id
_entity.type
_entity.pdbx_description
1 polymer ?
#
loop_
_entity_poly.entity_id
_entity_poly.type
_entity_poly.pdbx_seq_one_letter_code
_entity_poly.pdbx_strand_id
1 'polypeptide(L)'
;MAMSGYRQQVQLQSAVLGMAMSGYRQQVQLQSTVLGMAMSGYRQQVQSTVLGMAMSGYRQQVQLQSTVLGMAMSGYRQQVQLQSTVLGMAMSGSRSSSSLQYWGWLCQATGSRPSSSLQYWGWLCQATGSRPSSSLQYWGWLCQATGSRPSSSLQYWGWLCQATGSRPGSSLQYWGWLCQATGSRPSSSLQYWGWLRHTTGSRPSSSLQYWGWLCQATGSRSSSSLQYWGWPCQAAGPAPVYSTGDGYVRLQAAGPAPVCSTGDGYVRLQAAGPAPVYSTGDGYVRLQAAGPAPVCSTGDGYVRLQAAGPAPVYSTGDGYVRLQAAGPAPVYSTGDGYVRLQAAGPAPVCSTGDGYVRLQAAGPAPVYSTGDGYVRLQAAGPVYSTGDGYVRLQAAGPAPVYSTGDGYVRLQAAGPAPVYSTGDGYVRQQVQLQSAVLGMAMSGYRQQAQLQSAVLGMAIV
;
A
#
# COMPACT_ATOMS: atom_id res chain seq x y z
N MET A 1 -51.64 31.71 -3.76
CA MET A 1 -52.87 31.16 -3.13
C MET A 1 -52.50 30.46 -1.80
N ALA A 2 -53.17 30.79 -0.69
CA ALA A 2 -52.92 30.16 0.62
C ALA A 2 -54.18 29.44 1.14
N MET A 3 -54.06 28.17 1.54
CA MET A 3 -55.21 27.36 1.99
C MET A 3 -54.92 26.62 3.30
N SER A 4 -55.71 26.87 4.36
CA SER A 4 -55.63 26.22 5.68
C SER A 4 -56.92 25.45 6.01
N GLY A 5 -56.82 24.29 6.68
CA GLY A 5 -57.98 23.52 7.18
C GLY A 5 -58.11 22.07 6.67
N TYR A 6 -59.11 21.35 7.19
CA TYR A 6 -59.46 19.95 6.86
C TYR A 6 -60.21 19.87 5.53
N ARG A 7 -59.69 19.12 4.54
CA ARG A 7 -60.37 18.87 3.25
C ARG A 7 -60.01 17.51 2.65
N GLN A 8 -60.98 16.84 2.04
CA GLN A 8 -60.82 15.52 1.40
C GLN A 8 -60.18 15.59 0.00
N GLN A 9 -60.53 16.57 -0.85
CA GLN A 9 -60.01 16.68 -2.23
C GLN A 9 -59.82 18.13 -2.70
N VAL A 10 -58.76 18.42 -3.46
CA VAL A 10 -58.56 19.70 -4.18
C VAL A 10 -58.21 19.42 -5.64
N GLN A 11 -58.95 20.02 -6.56
CA GLN A 11 -58.69 20.00 -8.01
C GLN A 11 -58.44 21.42 -8.52
N LEU A 12 -57.32 21.65 -9.22
CA LEU A 12 -57.06 22.90 -9.94
C LEU A 12 -56.67 22.60 -11.38
N GLN A 13 -57.25 23.37 -12.31
CA GLN A 13 -57.09 23.21 -13.76
C GLN A 13 -56.27 24.34 -14.41
N SER A 14 -55.90 25.40 -13.67
CA SER A 14 -55.18 26.57 -14.19
C SER A 14 -53.74 26.65 -13.68
N ALA A 15 -52.84 27.28 -14.45
CA ALA A 15 -51.46 27.51 -14.01
C ALA A 15 -51.43 28.47 -12.81
N VAL A 16 -50.75 28.08 -11.72
CA VAL A 16 -50.71 28.85 -10.47
C VAL A 16 -49.29 29.29 -10.16
N LEU A 17 -49.11 30.59 -9.93
CA LEU A 17 -47.88 31.18 -9.40
C LEU A 17 -47.99 31.25 -7.87
N GLY A 18 -47.22 30.42 -7.15
CA GLY A 18 -47.15 30.42 -5.69
C GLY A 18 -48.38 29.82 -4.98
N MET A 19 -48.22 28.63 -4.40
CA MET A 19 -49.26 27.95 -3.62
C MET A 19 -48.75 27.53 -2.24
N ALA A 20 -49.42 27.93 -1.15
CA ALA A 20 -49.08 27.53 0.21
C ALA A 20 -50.26 26.78 0.86
N MET A 21 -50.03 25.59 1.42
CA MET A 21 -51.08 24.75 2.01
C MET A 21 -50.68 24.21 3.39
N SER A 22 -51.61 24.24 4.36
CA SER A 22 -51.43 23.69 5.72
C SER A 22 -52.67 22.91 6.19
N GLY A 23 -52.51 21.70 6.77
CA GLY A 23 -53.59 20.92 7.42
C GLY A 23 -53.65 19.41 7.09
N TYR A 24 -54.62 18.69 7.67
CA TYR A 24 -54.87 17.24 7.45
C TYR A 24 -55.71 17.02 6.18
N ARG A 25 -55.25 16.20 5.22
CA ARG A 25 -55.93 16.03 3.91
C ARG A 25 -55.77 14.62 3.33
N GLN A 26 -56.51 14.29 2.27
CA GLN A 26 -56.51 12.95 1.65
C GLN A 26 -56.00 12.93 0.19
N GLN A 27 -56.32 13.91 -0.67
CA GLN A 27 -55.89 13.90 -2.09
C GLN A 27 -55.82 15.31 -2.73
N VAL A 28 -54.77 15.62 -3.52
CA VAL A 28 -54.65 16.86 -4.32
C VAL A 28 -54.32 16.50 -5.78
N GLN A 29 -55.23 16.78 -6.70
CA GLN A 29 -54.98 16.58 -8.14
C GLN A 29 -54.82 17.94 -8.82
N LEU A 30 -53.72 18.14 -9.53
CA LEU A 30 -53.39 19.41 -10.15
C LEU A 30 -53.12 19.16 -11.64
N GLN A 31 -54.06 19.51 -12.52
CA GLN A 31 -53.90 19.24 -13.95
C GLN A 31 -53.04 20.31 -14.66
N SER A 32 -52.29 21.13 -13.92
CA SER A 32 -51.62 22.34 -14.43
C SER A 32 -50.18 22.53 -13.92
N THR A 33 -49.43 23.42 -14.58
CA THR A 33 -48.08 23.83 -14.16
C THR A 33 -48.15 24.76 -12.94
N VAL A 34 -47.52 24.39 -11.83
CA VAL A 34 -47.43 25.23 -10.63
C VAL A 34 -46.00 25.72 -10.45
N LEU A 35 -45.80 27.04 -10.38
CA LEU A 35 -44.51 27.68 -10.07
C LEU A 35 -44.45 28.01 -8.58
N GLY A 36 -43.75 27.21 -7.77
CA GLY A 36 -43.59 27.41 -6.33
C GLY A 36 -44.77 26.87 -5.51
N MET A 37 -44.55 25.77 -4.77
CA MET A 37 -45.56 25.17 -3.88
C MET A 37 -44.98 24.85 -2.50
N ALA A 38 -45.57 25.34 -1.41
CA ALA A 38 -45.20 25.04 -0.02
C ALA A 38 -46.32 24.27 0.70
N MET A 39 -46.04 23.12 1.31
CA MET A 39 -47.06 22.25 1.94
C MET A 39 -46.67 21.72 3.33
N SER A 40 -47.55 21.89 4.32
CA SER A 40 -47.45 21.34 5.68
C SER A 40 -48.68 20.47 6.05
N GLY A 41 -48.50 19.28 6.65
CA GLY A 41 -49.64 18.43 7.09
C GLY A 41 -49.58 16.93 6.76
N TYR A 42 -50.68 16.19 7.03
CA TYR A 42 -50.80 14.71 6.97
C TYR A 42 -51.55 14.23 5.70
N ARG A 43 -50.98 13.20 5.01
CA ARG A 43 -51.37 12.46 3.77
C ARG A 43 -51.74 13.30 2.51
N GLN A 44 -51.01 13.14 1.40
CA GLN A 44 -51.32 13.79 0.10
C GLN A 44 -50.73 13.01 -1.09
N GLN A 45 -51.56 12.64 -2.08
CA GLN A 45 -51.18 12.28 -3.45
C GLN A 45 -51.20 13.57 -4.30
N VAL A 46 -50.15 13.84 -5.09
CA VAL A 46 -50.07 15.03 -5.96
C VAL A 46 -49.74 14.60 -7.39
N GLN A 47 -50.63 14.89 -8.33
CA GLN A 47 -50.38 14.70 -9.77
C GLN A 47 -50.27 16.10 -10.39
N SER A 48 -49.06 16.60 -10.76
CA SER A 48 -48.84 17.87 -11.54
C SER A 48 -47.38 18.18 -11.90
N THR A 49 -47.14 18.88 -13.01
CA THR A 49 -45.83 19.50 -13.29
C THR A 49 -45.59 20.68 -12.34
N VAL A 50 -44.59 20.57 -11.44
CA VAL A 50 -44.30 21.61 -10.43
C VAL A 50 -42.87 22.10 -10.57
N LEU A 51 -42.70 23.42 -10.67
CA LEU A 51 -41.41 24.10 -10.68
C LEU A 51 -41.19 24.74 -9.30
N GLY A 52 -40.46 24.07 -8.41
CA GLY A 52 -40.20 24.49 -7.03
C GLY A 52 -41.26 24.00 -6.04
N MET A 53 -40.93 23.02 -5.20
CA MET A 53 -41.83 22.50 -4.16
C MET A 53 -41.13 22.37 -2.80
N ALA A 54 -41.72 22.87 -1.71
CA ALA A 54 -41.22 22.75 -0.34
C ALA A 54 -42.26 22.03 0.56
N MET A 55 -41.86 21.02 1.34
CA MET A 55 -42.80 20.25 2.19
C MET A 55 -42.28 19.99 3.62
N SER A 56 -43.15 20.02 4.63
CA SER A 56 -42.83 19.72 6.05
C SER A 56 -43.91 18.85 6.77
N GLY A 57 -43.53 17.92 7.67
CA GLY A 57 -44.44 17.17 8.57
C GLY A 57 -44.29 15.62 8.63
N TYR A 58 -45.12 14.95 9.47
CA TYR A 58 -45.21 13.47 9.64
C TYR A 58 -46.10 12.85 8.53
N ARG A 59 -45.70 11.80 7.77
CA ARG A 59 -46.47 11.34 6.57
C ARG A 59 -46.33 9.86 6.18
N GLN A 60 -47.39 9.28 5.59
CA GLN A 60 -47.46 7.87 5.18
C GLN A 60 -47.24 7.56 3.68
N GLN A 61 -47.72 8.35 2.70
CA GLN A 61 -47.53 8.07 1.26
C GLN A 61 -47.54 9.35 0.40
N VAL A 62 -46.60 9.47 -0.56
CA VAL A 62 -46.59 10.49 -1.63
C VAL A 62 -46.37 9.78 -2.96
N GLN A 63 -47.26 10.01 -3.93
CA GLN A 63 -47.12 9.60 -5.32
C GLN A 63 -47.07 10.85 -6.19
N LEU A 64 -46.02 11.01 -6.99
CA LEU A 64 -45.83 12.06 -7.99
C LEU A 64 -45.61 11.41 -9.36
N GLN A 65 -46.38 11.83 -10.36
CA GLN A 65 -46.38 11.27 -11.72
C GLN A 65 -45.86 12.25 -12.78
N SER A 66 -45.06 13.25 -12.41
CA SER A 66 -44.78 14.44 -13.22
C SER A 66 -43.40 15.05 -13.01
N THR A 67 -42.87 15.79 -13.99
CA THR A 67 -41.55 16.45 -13.93
C THR A 67 -41.53 17.54 -12.86
N VAL A 68 -40.60 17.44 -11.90
CA VAL A 68 -40.42 18.46 -10.84
C VAL A 68 -39.03 19.05 -10.92
N LEU A 69 -38.94 20.38 -11.06
CA LEU A 69 -37.67 21.12 -11.00
C LEU A 69 -37.55 21.78 -9.62
N GLY A 70 -36.64 21.34 -8.75
CA GLY A 70 -36.47 21.89 -7.41
C GLY A 70 -37.50 21.36 -6.39
N MET A 71 -37.09 20.49 -5.46
CA MET A 71 -37.95 20.01 -4.37
C MET A 71 -37.23 19.97 -3.02
N ALA A 72 -37.70 20.68 -2.00
CA ALA A 72 -37.23 20.64 -0.62
C ALA A 72 -38.23 19.91 0.31
N MET A 73 -37.76 19.06 1.21
CA MET A 73 -38.62 18.21 2.05
C MET A 73 -38.07 18.04 3.47
N SER A 74 -38.89 18.17 4.53
CA SER A 74 -38.55 17.97 5.96
C SER A 74 -39.56 17.07 6.72
N GLY A 75 -39.16 16.21 7.68
CA GLY A 75 -40.05 15.45 8.62
C GLY A 75 -39.94 13.89 8.65
N TYR A 76 -40.74 13.19 9.47
CA TYR A 76 -40.74 11.71 9.68
C TYR A 76 -41.71 10.94 8.76
N ARG A 77 -41.31 9.80 8.17
CA ARG A 77 -42.04 9.20 7.01
C ARG A 77 -42.03 7.67 6.89
N GLN A 78 -43.04 7.09 6.23
CA GLN A 78 -43.14 5.64 5.92
C GLN A 78 -42.98 5.27 4.42
N GLN A 79 -43.64 5.92 3.44
CA GLN A 79 -43.53 5.55 2.00
C GLN A 79 -43.56 6.77 1.03
N VAL A 80 -42.74 6.76 -0.02
CA VAL A 80 -42.72 7.75 -1.13
C VAL A 80 -42.42 6.97 -2.41
N GLN A 81 -43.29 7.07 -3.42
CA GLN A 81 -43.09 6.51 -4.75
C GLN A 81 -43.03 7.66 -5.76
N LEU A 82 -41.85 7.90 -6.33
CA LEU A 82 -41.65 8.88 -7.39
C LEU A 82 -41.57 8.10 -8.71
N GLN A 83 -42.48 8.36 -9.64
CA GLN A 83 -42.45 7.78 -10.98
C GLN A 83 -41.98 8.80 -12.03
N SER A 84 -41.20 9.82 -11.64
CA SER A 84 -40.89 10.96 -12.51
C SER A 84 -39.45 11.48 -12.44
N THR A 85 -39.04 12.23 -13.47
CA THR A 85 -37.77 12.97 -13.54
C THR A 85 -37.81 14.18 -12.61
N VAL A 86 -37.14 14.07 -11.46
CA VAL A 86 -36.91 15.20 -10.55
C VAL A 86 -35.51 15.75 -10.77
N LEU A 87 -35.42 17.04 -11.10
CA LEU A 87 -34.16 17.75 -11.25
C LEU A 87 -33.96 18.67 -10.04
N GLY A 88 -33.08 18.27 -9.12
CA GLY A 88 -32.71 19.04 -7.94
C GLY A 88 -33.65 18.86 -6.75
N MET A 89 -33.39 17.84 -5.92
CA MET A 89 -34.13 17.61 -4.67
C MET A 89 -33.23 17.77 -3.42
N ALA A 90 -33.79 18.31 -2.34
CA ALA A 90 -33.20 18.46 -1.01
C ALA A 90 -34.13 17.82 0.03
N MET A 91 -33.64 16.90 0.86
CA MET A 91 -34.44 16.20 1.86
C MET A 91 -33.80 16.21 3.24
N SER A 92 -34.55 16.51 4.31
CA SER A 92 -34.17 16.43 5.73
C SER A 92 -35.20 15.61 6.54
N GLY A 93 -34.75 14.87 7.56
CA GLY A 93 -35.62 14.11 8.49
C GLY A 93 -35.33 12.61 8.60
N SER A 94 -36.10 11.90 9.44
CA SER A 94 -35.92 10.48 9.77
C SER A 94 -36.94 9.55 9.10
N ARG A 95 -36.52 8.42 8.52
CA ARG A 95 -37.40 7.49 7.78
C ARG A 95 -37.03 6.03 8.00
N SER A 96 -38.02 5.21 8.33
CA SER A 96 -37.90 3.74 8.40
C SER A 96 -38.74 3.11 7.31
N SER A 97 -38.15 2.27 6.45
CA SER A 97 -38.86 1.57 5.38
C SER A 97 -38.20 0.23 5.06
N SER A 98 -38.94 -0.74 4.51
CA SER A 98 -38.39 -2.06 4.14
C SER A 98 -37.55 -2.01 2.86
N SER A 99 -37.91 -1.14 1.90
CA SER A 99 -37.15 -0.95 0.64
C SER A 99 -37.26 0.48 0.14
N LEU A 100 -36.13 1.09 -0.22
CA LEU A 100 -36.05 2.45 -0.76
C LEU A 100 -35.30 2.47 -2.09
N GLN A 101 -35.97 2.93 -3.14
CA GLN A 101 -35.38 3.13 -4.47
C GLN A 101 -35.47 4.60 -4.87
N TYR A 102 -34.37 5.14 -5.40
CA TYR A 102 -34.28 6.51 -5.88
C TYR A 102 -33.74 6.55 -7.31
N TRP A 103 -34.37 7.37 -8.16
CA TRP A 103 -33.98 7.63 -9.55
C TRP A 103 -33.88 9.14 -9.78
N GLY A 104 -32.74 9.66 -10.26
CA GLY A 104 -32.60 11.04 -10.74
C GLY A 104 -31.47 11.89 -10.10
N TRP A 105 -31.61 13.22 -10.20
CA TRP A 105 -30.64 14.21 -9.69
C TRP A 105 -31.07 14.74 -8.32
N LEU A 106 -30.34 14.34 -7.28
CA LEU A 106 -30.61 14.74 -5.89
C LEU A 106 -29.47 15.63 -5.38
N CYS A 107 -29.76 16.89 -5.08
CA CYS A 107 -28.73 17.83 -4.64
C CYS A 107 -28.29 17.55 -3.20
N GLN A 108 -29.23 17.26 -2.28
CA GLN A 108 -28.88 17.08 -0.86
C GLN A 108 -29.82 16.12 -0.12
N ALA A 109 -29.27 15.27 0.74
CA ALA A 109 -30.06 14.42 1.62
C ALA A 109 -29.45 14.32 3.03
N THR A 110 -30.14 14.91 4.00
CA THR A 110 -29.75 15.01 5.41
C THR A 110 -30.68 14.18 6.32
N GLY A 111 -30.16 13.52 7.36
CA GLY A 111 -30.95 12.85 8.40
C GLY A 111 -30.79 11.31 8.49
N SER A 112 -31.49 10.69 9.45
CA SER A 112 -31.35 9.26 9.78
C SER A 112 -32.32 8.36 9.00
N ARG A 113 -31.83 7.40 8.21
CA ARG A 113 -32.69 6.59 7.30
C ARG A 113 -32.42 5.09 7.42
N PRO A 114 -32.96 4.41 8.44
CA PRO A 114 -32.96 2.95 8.49
C PRO A 114 -33.77 2.33 7.34
N SER A 115 -33.15 1.39 6.60
CA SER A 115 -33.84 0.59 5.58
C SER A 115 -33.29 -0.82 5.48
N SER A 116 -34.14 -1.83 5.23
CA SER A 116 -33.63 -3.19 5.01
C SER A 116 -32.86 -3.29 3.68
N SER A 117 -33.35 -2.63 2.62
CA SER A 117 -32.67 -2.49 1.32
C SER A 117 -32.73 -1.05 0.81
N LEU A 118 -31.62 -0.51 0.33
CA LEU A 118 -31.55 0.85 -0.22
C LEU A 118 -30.79 0.87 -1.54
N GLN A 119 -31.47 1.28 -2.62
CA GLN A 119 -30.92 1.38 -3.97
C GLN A 119 -31.00 2.82 -4.48
N TYR A 120 -29.91 3.31 -5.07
CA TYR A 120 -29.84 4.64 -5.67
C TYR A 120 -29.32 4.58 -7.09
N TRP A 121 -29.98 5.30 -8.00
CA TRP A 121 -29.60 5.45 -9.40
C TRP A 121 -29.56 6.94 -9.79
N GLY A 122 -28.37 7.48 -10.09
CA GLY A 122 -28.21 8.84 -10.64
C GLY A 122 -27.11 9.70 -10.00
N TRP A 123 -27.28 11.02 -10.01
CA TRP A 123 -26.34 12.00 -9.46
C TRP A 123 -26.80 12.46 -8.07
N LEU A 124 -25.94 12.35 -7.06
CA LEU A 124 -26.18 12.82 -5.69
C LEU A 124 -25.06 13.76 -5.25
N CYS A 125 -25.33 15.06 -5.09
CA CYS A 125 -24.25 15.99 -4.74
C CYS A 125 -23.81 15.81 -3.27
N GLN A 126 -24.74 15.71 -2.31
CA GLN A 126 -24.36 15.60 -0.91
C GLN A 126 -25.32 14.74 -0.07
N ALA A 127 -24.77 13.89 0.79
CA ALA A 127 -25.53 13.01 1.66
C ALA A 127 -24.96 12.97 3.09
N THR A 128 -25.68 13.57 4.04
CA THR A 128 -25.23 13.77 5.43
C THR A 128 -26.12 13.02 6.44
N GLY A 129 -25.55 12.28 7.39
CA GLY A 129 -26.29 11.63 8.48
C GLY A 129 -26.18 10.09 8.53
N SER A 130 -26.92 9.48 9.46
CA SER A 130 -26.84 8.03 9.75
C SER A 130 -27.77 7.19 8.86
N ARG A 131 -27.25 6.22 8.12
CA ARG A 131 -28.06 5.38 7.21
C ARG A 131 -27.76 3.90 7.43
N PRO A 132 -28.34 3.29 8.47
CA PRO A 132 -28.20 1.86 8.71
C PRO A 132 -29.01 1.07 7.68
N SER A 133 -28.40 0.08 7.02
CA SER A 133 -29.12 -0.80 6.10
C SER A 133 -28.51 -2.18 5.93
N SER A 134 -29.33 -3.22 5.84
CA SER A 134 -28.83 -4.59 5.63
C SER A 134 -28.16 -4.76 4.25
N SER A 135 -28.70 -4.11 3.22
CA SER A 135 -28.10 -4.04 1.88
C SER A 135 -28.20 -2.64 1.28
N LEU A 136 -27.07 -2.09 0.83
CA LEU A 136 -26.99 -0.77 0.20
C LEU A 136 -26.32 -0.87 -1.17
N GLN A 137 -27.04 -0.49 -2.22
CA GLN A 137 -26.53 -0.45 -3.59
C GLN A 137 -26.61 0.97 -4.14
N TYR A 138 -25.51 1.45 -4.71
CA TYR A 138 -25.45 2.78 -5.31
C TYR A 138 -24.91 2.69 -6.73
N TRP A 139 -25.58 3.35 -7.67
CA TRP A 139 -25.21 3.45 -9.08
C TRP A 139 -25.19 4.94 -9.48
N GLY A 140 -24.01 5.48 -9.80
CA GLY A 140 -23.84 6.82 -10.37
C GLY A 140 -22.78 7.71 -9.72
N TRP A 141 -23.02 9.03 -9.69
CA TRP A 141 -22.06 10.04 -9.21
C TRP A 141 -22.47 10.59 -7.84
N LEU A 142 -21.66 10.37 -6.81
CA LEU A 142 -21.85 10.89 -5.45
C LEU A 142 -20.71 11.87 -5.09
N CYS A 143 -20.97 13.17 -5.03
CA CYS A 143 -19.88 14.12 -4.78
C CYS A 143 -19.42 14.06 -3.31
N GLN A 144 -20.32 14.02 -2.33
CA GLN A 144 -19.93 14.00 -0.91
C GLN A 144 -20.86 13.18 -0.03
N ALA A 145 -20.29 12.39 0.86
CA ALA A 145 -21.02 11.49 1.76
C ALA A 145 -20.46 11.52 3.18
N THR A 146 -21.16 12.18 4.10
CA THR A 146 -20.70 12.44 5.47
C THR A 146 -21.59 11.73 6.51
N GLY A 147 -21.02 10.99 7.46
CA GLY A 147 -21.75 10.37 8.58
C GLY A 147 -21.60 8.84 8.66
N SER A 148 -22.34 8.22 9.59
CA SER A 148 -22.28 6.78 9.87
C SER A 148 -23.19 5.95 8.97
N ARG A 149 -22.65 4.95 8.27
CA ARG A 149 -23.45 4.08 7.37
C ARG A 149 -23.13 2.61 7.65
N PRO A 150 -23.67 2.04 8.74
CA PRO A 150 -23.48 0.62 9.01
C PRO A 150 -24.29 -0.22 8.01
N SER A 151 -23.66 -1.19 7.38
CA SER A 151 -24.35 -2.08 6.44
C SER A 151 -23.75 -3.46 6.34
N SER A 152 -24.58 -4.52 6.37
CA SER A 152 -24.09 -5.90 6.22
C SER A 152 -23.49 -6.13 4.83
N SER A 153 -24.10 -5.57 3.78
CA SER A 153 -23.57 -5.58 2.41
C SER A 153 -23.67 -4.21 1.76
N LEU A 154 -22.56 -3.68 1.24
CA LEU A 154 -22.53 -2.42 0.50
C LEU A 154 -21.89 -2.65 -0.86
N GLN A 155 -22.59 -2.24 -1.92
CA GLN A 155 -22.06 -2.24 -3.29
C GLN A 155 -22.18 -0.84 -3.87
N TYR A 156 -21.06 -0.29 -4.29
CA TYR A 156 -20.99 1.02 -4.92
C TYR A 156 -20.49 0.89 -6.35
N TRP A 157 -21.18 1.50 -7.30
CA TRP A 157 -20.84 1.54 -8.72
C TRP A 157 -20.83 3.00 -9.21
N GLY A 158 -19.66 3.53 -9.57
CA GLY A 158 -19.52 4.86 -10.19
C GLY A 158 -18.47 5.77 -9.54
N TRP A 159 -18.73 7.08 -9.53
CA TRP A 159 -17.77 8.10 -9.05
C TRP A 159 -18.17 8.63 -7.67
N LEU A 160 -17.29 8.54 -6.68
CA LEU A 160 -17.46 9.06 -5.32
C LEU A 160 -16.33 10.05 -5.00
N CYS A 161 -16.61 11.36 -4.99
CA CYS A 161 -15.52 12.32 -4.78
C CYS A 161 -15.02 12.33 -3.33
N GLN A 162 -15.92 12.32 -2.33
CA GLN A 162 -15.49 12.35 -0.93
C GLN A 162 -16.43 11.58 0.01
N ALA A 163 -15.86 10.76 0.88
CA ALA A 163 -16.59 9.97 1.86
C ALA A 163 -15.97 10.07 3.26
N THR A 164 -16.67 10.74 4.18
CA THR A 164 -16.19 11.03 5.54
C THR A 164 -17.08 10.37 6.59
N GLY A 165 -16.50 9.61 7.52
CA GLY A 165 -17.22 9.00 8.66
C GLY A 165 -17.07 7.48 8.77
N SER A 166 -17.82 6.87 9.71
CA SER A 166 -17.73 5.45 10.04
C SER A 166 -18.64 4.58 9.15
N ARG A 167 -18.09 3.55 8.51
CA ARG A 167 -18.85 2.62 7.67
C ARG A 167 -18.51 1.17 8.03
N PRO A 168 -19.01 0.66 9.17
CA PRO A 168 -18.83 -0.74 9.54
C PRO A 168 -19.70 -1.63 8.65
N GLY A 169 -19.18 -2.77 8.21
CA GLY A 169 -19.98 -3.70 7.41
C GLY A 169 -19.36 -5.06 7.19
N SER A 170 -20.16 -6.10 6.99
CA SER A 170 -19.64 -7.46 6.81
C SER A 170 -18.94 -7.63 5.46
N SER A 171 -19.53 -7.09 4.38
CA SER A 171 -18.94 -7.05 3.03
C SER A 171 -19.10 -5.67 2.39
N LEU A 172 -18.00 -5.07 1.97
CA LEU A 172 -17.96 -3.76 1.35
C LEU A 172 -17.28 -3.86 -0.02
N GLN A 173 -18.01 -3.59 -1.10
CA GLN A 173 -17.53 -3.64 -2.48
C GLN A 173 -17.68 -2.27 -3.15
N TYR A 174 -16.60 -1.77 -3.75
CA TYR A 174 -16.57 -0.50 -4.47
C TYR A 174 -16.07 -0.73 -5.89
N TRP A 175 -16.80 -0.22 -6.88
CA TRP A 175 -16.51 -0.25 -8.30
C TRP A 175 -16.50 1.17 -8.85
N GLY A 176 -15.37 1.64 -9.38
CA GLY A 176 -15.22 2.96 -10.01
C GLY A 176 -14.19 3.88 -9.34
N TRP A 177 -14.43 5.18 -9.39
CA TRP A 177 -13.50 6.21 -8.89
C TRP A 177 -13.90 6.69 -7.50
N LEU A 178 -12.98 6.66 -6.55
CA LEU A 178 -13.12 7.22 -5.20
C LEU A 178 -11.97 8.18 -4.91
N CYS A 179 -12.23 9.49 -4.92
CA CYS A 179 -11.15 10.47 -4.80
C CYS A 179 -10.63 10.58 -3.35
N GLN A 180 -11.52 10.61 -2.34
CA GLN A 180 -11.09 10.72 -0.95
C GLN A 180 -11.99 9.97 0.02
N ALA A 181 -11.39 9.26 0.97
CA ALA A 181 -12.11 8.47 1.95
C ALA A 181 -11.50 8.60 3.36
N THR A 182 -12.18 9.34 4.24
CA THR A 182 -11.72 9.67 5.59
C THR A 182 -12.59 9.01 6.67
N GLY A 183 -11.99 8.33 7.64
CA GLY A 183 -12.71 7.72 8.78
C GLY A 183 -12.57 6.19 8.90
N SER A 184 -13.30 5.60 9.84
CA SER A 184 -13.19 4.18 10.18
C SER A 184 -14.08 3.27 9.33
N ARG A 185 -13.52 2.21 8.75
CA ARG A 185 -14.26 1.24 7.91
C ARG A 185 -13.92 -0.21 8.29
N PRO A 186 -14.34 -0.69 9.47
CA PRO A 186 -14.12 -2.08 9.86
C PRO A 186 -14.99 -3.00 9.01
N SER A 187 -14.40 -4.07 8.44
CA SER A 187 -15.17 -5.01 7.63
C SER A 187 -14.56 -6.40 7.55
N SER A 188 -15.38 -7.47 7.53
CA SER A 188 -14.85 -8.82 7.34
C SER A 188 -14.23 -9.00 5.95
N SER A 189 -14.83 -8.41 4.90
CA SER A 189 -14.30 -8.44 3.53
C SER A 189 -14.51 -7.09 2.82
N LEU A 190 -13.41 -6.45 2.42
CA LEU A 190 -13.42 -5.15 1.75
C LEU A 190 -12.74 -5.26 0.38
N GLN A 191 -13.47 -4.97 -0.68
CA GLN A 191 -12.98 -5.06 -2.07
C GLN A 191 -13.15 -3.72 -2.77
N TYR A 192 -12.10 -3.26 -3.46
CA TYR A 192 -12.13 -2.08 -4.32
C TYR A 192 -11.69 -2.45 -5.72
N TRP A 193 -12.43 -1.95 -6.70
CA TRP A 193 -12.21 -2.09 -8.13
C TRP A 193 -12.21 -0.69 -8.74
N GLY A 194 -11.08 -0.23 -9.28
CA GLY A 194 -10.94 1.08 -9.92
C GLY A 194 -9.91 2.01 -9.25
N TRP A 195 -10.18 3.31 -9.27
CA TRP A 195 -9.23 4.34 -8.81
C TRP A 195 -9.58 4.85 -7.42
N LEU A 196 -8.62 4.81 -6.49
CA LEU A 196 -8.71 5.32 -5.14
C LEU A 196 -7.58 6.32 -4.86
N ARG A 197 -7.84 7.62 -4.92
CA ARG A 197 -6.76 8.62 -4.83
C ARG A 197 -6.21 8.77 -3.41
N HIS A 198 -7.05 8.97 -2.39
CA HIS A 198 -6.56 9.17 -1.02
C HIS A 198 -7.48 8.54 0.03
N THR A 199 -6.88 7.89 1.01
CA THR A 199 -7.57 7.29 2.14
C THR A 199 -6.92 7.69 3.45
N THR A 200 -7.73 8.09 4.44
CA THR A 200 -7.24 8.50 5.76
C THR A 200 -8.08 7.84 6.86
N GLY A 201 -7.47 7.12 7.81
CA GLY A 201 -8.17 6.51 8.97
C GLY A 201 -8.03 4.99 9.11
N SER A 202 -8.76 4.40 10.07
CA SER A 202 -8.62 3.00 10.47
C SER A 202 -9.51 2.04 9.65
N ARG A 203 -8.92 0.97 9.11
CA ARG A 203 -9.64 -0.03 8.28
C ARG A 203 -9.22 -1.46 8.63
N PRO A 204 -9.61 -1.98 9.81
CA PRO A 204 -9.36 -3.37 10.13
C PRO A 204 -10.27 -4.27 9.26
N SER A 205 -9.67 -5.28 8.62
CA SER A 205 -10.42 -6.24 7.82
C SER A 205 -9.78 -7.61 7.77
N SER A 206 -10.56 -8.70 7.79
CA SER A 206 -10.01 -10.05 7.65
C SER A 206 -9.48 -10.33 6.23
N SER A 207 -10.08 -9.70 5.21
CA SER A 207 -9.65 -9.77 3.80
C SER A 207 -9.88 -8.46 3.07
N LEU A 208 -8.81 -7.79 2.64
CA LEU A 208 -8.83 -6.52 1.94
C LEU A 208 -8.22 -6.67 0.54
N GLN A 209 -9.02 -6.50 -0.51
CA GLN A 209 -8.55 -6.65 -1.90
C GLN A 209 -8.71 -5.32 -2.65
N TYR A 210 -7.67 -4.96 -3.39
CA TYR A 210 -7.61 -3.77 -4.22
C TYR A 210 -7.22 -4.15 -5.64
N TRP A 211 -8.08 -3.79 -6.58
CA TRP A 211 -7.90 -3.96 -8.01
C TRP A 211 -7.91 -2.57 -8.66
N GLY A 212 -6.75 -2.04 -9.06
CA GLY A 212 -6.63 -0.72 -9.70
C GLY A 212 -5.63 0.22 -9.01
N TRP A 213 -5.94 1.52 -8.93
CA TRP A 213 -4.98 2.56 -8.50
C TRP A 213 -5.24 2.98 -7.04
N LEU A 214 -4.22 3.03 -6.18
CA LEU A 214 -4.30 3.55 -4.81
C LEU A 214 -3.16 4.55 -4.54
N CYS A 215 -3.36 5.84 -4.81
CA CYS A 215 -2.24 6.79 -4.76
C CYS A 215 -1.70 7.03 -3.33
N GLN A 216 -2.56 7.09 -2.32
CA GLN A 216 -2.13 7.36 -0.95
C GLN A 216 -3.07 6.77 0.12
N ALA A 217 -2.47 6.16 1.14
CA ALA A 217 -3.15 5.63 2.32
C ALA A 217 -2.46 6.06 3.61
N THR A 218 -3.21 6.69 4.51
CA THR A 218 -2.69 7.18 5.80
C THR A 218 -3.58 6.64 6.93
N GLY A 219 -3.05 5.89 7.89
CA GLY A 219 -3.79 5.33 9.03
C GLY A 219 -3.56 3.83 9.27
N SER A 220 -4.23 3.27 10.29
CA SER A 220 -4.09 1.87 10.69
C SER A 220 -4.95 0.92 9.83
N ARG A 221 -4.30 -0.04 9.17
CA ARG A 221 -4.94 -1.09 8.36
C ARG A 221 -4.53 -2.47 8.86
N SER A 222 -5.28 -3.04 9.81
CA SER A 222 -5.00 -4.40 10.28
C SER A 222 -5.70 -5.40 9.35
N SER A 223 -4.95 -6.17 8.55
CA SER A 223 -5.55 -7.24 7.75
C SER A 223 -4.70 -8.49 7.66
N SER A 224 -5.33 -9.65 7.87
CA SER A 224 -4.75 -10.98 7.68
C SER A 224 -4.51 -11.34 6.21
N SER A 225 -5.17 -10.65 5.26
CA SER A 225 -4.92 -10.79 3.81
C SER A 225 -5.25 -9.48 3.06
N LEU A 226 -4.23 -8.86 2.43
CA LEU A 226 -4.20 -7.57 1.74
C LEU A 226 -3.64 -7.86 0.36
N GLN A 227 -4.48 -7.86 -0.65
CA GLN A 227 -4.02 -8.11 -2.01
C GLN A 227 -4.16 -6.81 -2.79
N TYR A 228 -3.06 -6.37 -3.39
CA TYR A 228 -3.02 -5.20 -4.26
C TYR A 228 -2.64 -5.61 -5.67
N TRP A 229 -3.44 -5.20 -6.64
CA TRP A 229 -3.22 -5.42 -8.06
C TRP A 229 -3.23 -4.04 -8.76
N GLY A 230 -2.05 -3.45 -9.01
CA GLY A 230 -1.92 -2.15 -9.71
C GLY A 230 -0.70 -1.28 -9.33
N TRP A 231 -0.74 0.01 -9.68
CA TRP A 231 0.37 1.01 -9.58
C TRP A 231 0.29 1.89 -8.30
N PRO A 232 1.33 2.69 -7.94
CA PRO A 232 2.00 2.74 -6.62
C PRO A 232 1.09 2.95 -5.39
N CYS A 233 1.40 2.25 -4.29
CA CYS A 233 0.83 2.47 -2.95
C CYS A 233 1.84 3.18 -2.04
N GLN A 234 1.50 4.39 -1.57
CA GLN A 234 2.17 5.01 -0.41
C GLN A 234 1.31 4.79 0.84
N ALA A 235 1.80 4.01 1.80
CA ALA A 235 1.11 3.75 3.06
C ALA A 235 1.86 4.39 4.24
N ALA A 236 1.18 5.23 5.01
CA ALA A 236 1.68 5.83 6.23
C ALA A 236 0.86 5.34 7.43
N GLY A 237 1.42 4.44 8.25
CA GLY A 237 0.73 3.91 9.43
C GLY A 237 1.41 2.66 10.02
N PRO A 238 0.88 2.12 11.14
CA PRO A 238 1.43 0.94 11.83
C PRO A 238 1.08 -0.39 11.15
N ALA A 239 0.56 -0.37 9.92
CA ALA A 239 0.01 -1.54 9.25
C ALA A 239 0.98 -2.13 8.22
N PRO A 240 1.10 -3.46 8.15
CA PRO A 240 1.88 -4.13 7.11
C PRO A 240 1.43 -3.71 5.72
N VAL A 241 2.39 -3.52 4.83
CA VAL A 241 2.14 -3.21 3.41
C VAL A 241 2.62 -4.42 2.61
N TYR A 242 1.72 -5.06 1.86
CA TYR A 242 2.10 -6.19 1.04
C TYR A 242 1.42 -6.23 -0.32
N SER A 243 2.09 -6.85 -1.27
CA SER A 243 1.63 -7.06 -2.64
C SER A 243 1.92 -8.48 -3.08
N THR A 244 0.98 -9.07 -3.83
CA THR A 244 1.12 -10.39 -4.45
C THR A 244 0.99 -10.32 -5.98
N GLY A 245 0.86 -9.12 -6.54
CA GLY A 245 0.62 -8.93 -7.97
C GLY A 245 1.92 -8.81 -8.76
N ASP A 246 1.95 -9.37 -9.96
CA ASP A 246 3.11 -9.37 -10.86
C ASP A 246 3.20 -8.11 -11.73
N GLY A 247 4.32 -7.95 -12.41
CA GLY A 247 4.57 -6.89 -13.40
C GLY A 247 5.32 -5.70 -12.82
N TYR A 248 4.63 -4.71 -12.26
CA TYR A 248 5.26 -3.52 -11.66
C TYR A 248 4.72 -3.27 -10.24
N VAL A 249 5.48 -3.66 -9.24
CA VAL A 249 5.18 -3.47 -7.83
C VAL A 249 6.02 -2.31 -7.27
N ARG A 250 5.36 -1.32 -6.68
CA ARG A 250 6.05 -0.26 -5.93
C ARG A 250 5.34 0.05 -4.62
N LEU A 251 5.98 -0.25 -3.49
CA LEU A 251 5.47 -0.03 -2.15
C LEU A 251 6.38 0.89 -1.35
N GLN A 252 5.78 1.79 -0.57
CA GLN A 252 6.52 2.66 0.34
C GLN A 252 5.82 2.74 1.70
N ALA A 253 6.59 2.57 2.78
CA ALA A 253 6.14 2.74 4.16
C ALA A 253 7.05 3.67 4.97
N ALA A 254 6.45 4.43 5.88
CA ALA A 254 7.17 5.31 6.82
C ALA A 254 7.11 4.85 8.29
N GLY A 255 6.29 3.84 8.59
CA GLY A 255 6.08 3.32 9.94
C GLY A 255 6.96 2.11 10.29
N PRO A 256 6.74 1.48 11.46
CA PRO A 256 7.45 0.28 11.90
C PRO A 256 6.98 -1.01 11.20
N ALA A 257 5.94 -0.92 10.38
CA ALA A 257 5.28 -2.09 9.84
C ALA A 257 5.98 -2.65 8.60
N PRO A 258 6.05 -3.98 8.45
CA PRO A 258 6.80 -4.64 7.38
C PRO A 258 6.25 -4.29 5.99
N VAL A 259 7.17 -4.24 5.02
CA VAL A 259 6.90 -4.03 3.60
C VAL A 259 7.31 -5.28 2.82
N CYS A 260 6.34 -6.04 2.31
CA CYS A 260 6.59 -7.33 1.69
C CYS A 260 6.05 -7.40 0.25
N SER A 261 6.68 -8.18 -0.63
CA SER A 261 6.12 -8.52 -1.95
C SER A 261 6.39 -9.97 -2.30
N THR A 262 5.43 -10.61 -2.96
CA THR A 262 5.62 -11.94 -3.57
C THR A 262 5.43 -11.94 -5.08
N GLY A 263 5.14 -10.79 -5.69
CA GLY A 263 4.90 -10.71 -7.13
C GLY A 263 6.18 -10.54 -7.93
N ASP A 264 6.18 -11.05 -9.15
CA ASP A 264 7.32 -11.09 -10.07
C ASP A 264 7.40 -9.85 -10.97
N GLY A 265 8.51 -9.69 -11.69
CA GLY A 265 8.76 -8.58 -12.61
C GLY A 265 9.54 -7.45 -11.95
N TYR A 266 9.06 -6.22 -12.03
CA TYR A 266 9.71 -5.05 -11.44
C TYR A 266 9.17 -4.78 -10.03
N VAL A 267 9.92 -5.14 -8.99
CA VAL A 267 9.57 -4.95 -7.59
C VAL A 267 10.44 -3.87 -6.96
N ARG A 268 9.81 -2.83 -6.39
CA ARG A 268 10.50 -1.78 -5.65
C ARG A 268 9.84 -1.49 -4.31
N LEU A 269 10.51 -1.87 -3.21
CA LEU A 269 10.01 -1.65 -1.85
C LEU A 269 10.90 -0.67 -1.09
N GLN A 270 10.28 0.26 -0.36
CA GLN A 270 11.01 1.27 0.41
C GLN A 270 10.41 1.46 1.81
N ALA A 271 11.24 1.35 2.85
CA ALA A 271 10.88 1.65 4.23
C ALA A 271 11.74 2.77 4.81
N ALA A 272 11.11 3.82 5.34
CA ALA A 272 11.82 4.89 6.06
C ALA A 272 11.94 4.63 7.57
N GLY A 273 11.02 3.86 8.16
CA GLY A 273 11.00 3.51 9.58
C GLY A 273 11.74 2.21 9.91
N PRO A 274 11.63 1.71 11.16
CA PRO A 274 12.20 0.44 11.62
C PRO A 274 11.34 -0.75 11.13
N ALA A 275 11.12 -0.83 9.83
CA ALA A 275 10.27 -1.84 9.20
C ALA A 275 11.09 -2.85 8.41
N PRO A 276 10.88 -4.17 8.59
CA PRO A 276 11.46 -5.17 7.72
C PRO A 276 11.00 -4.97 6.28
N VAL A 277 11.91 -5.16 5.32
CA VAL A 277 11.60 -5.10 3.89
C VAL A 277 11.96 -6.43 3.24
N TYR A 278 10.97 -7.10 2.64
CA TYR A 278 11.13 -8.46 2.13
C TYR A 278 10.52 -8.65 0.73
N SER A 279 11.18 -9.42 -0.14
CA SER A 279 10.60 -9.81 -1.43
C SER A 279 10.98 -11.25 -1.82
N THR A 280 9.98 -12.03 -2.25
CA THR A 280 10.19 -13.36 -2.85
C THR A 280 10.07 -13.38 -4.36
N GLY A 281 9.62 -12.30 -4.99
CA GLY A 281 9.37 -12.30 -6.43
C GLY A 281 10.65 -12.15 -7.26
N ASP A 282 10.62 -12.70 -8.46
CA ASP A 282 11.73 -12.75 -9.41
C ASP A 282 11.74 -11.55 -10.37
N GLY A 283 12.85 -11.34 -11.08
CA GLY A 283 12.98 -10.33 -12.14
C GLY A 283 13.87 -9.16 -11.72
N TYR A 284 13.33 -7.96 -11.56
CA TYR A 284 14.05 -6.77 -11.09
C TYR A 284 13.56 -6.39 -9.69
N VAL A 285 14.31 -6.79 -8.66
CA VAL A 285 13.98 -6.55 -7.25
C VAL A 285 14.87 -5.46 -6.68
N ARG A 286 14.26 -4.40 -6.14
CA ARG A 286 14.97 -3.32 -5.46
C ARG A 286 14.35 -3.00 -4.11
N LEU A 287 15.05 -3.34 -3.03
CA LEU A 287 14.59 -3.09 -1.66
C LEU A 287 15.48 -2.05 -0.97
N GLN A 288 14.86 -1.12 -0.25
CA GLN A 288 15.57 -0.08 0.48
C GLN A 288 14.97 0.14 1.87
N ALA A 289 15.81 0.09 2.91
CA ALA A 289 15.40 0.44 4.28
C ALA A 289 16.36 1.48 4.89
N ALA A 290 15.79 2.41 5.65
CA ALA A 290 16.57 3.39 6.42
C ALA A 290 16.76 3.00 7.90
N GLY A 291 15.82 2.23 8.47
CA GLY A 291 15.86 1.81 9.87
C GLY A 291 16.79 0.61 10.16
N PRO A 292 16.77 0.12 11.40
CA PRO A 292 17.55 -1.04 11.86
C PRO A 292 16.98 -2.40 11.44
N ALA A 293 15.82 -2.44 10.80
CA ALA A 293 15.12 -3.67 10.48
C ALA A 293 15.65 -4.31 9.17
N PRO A 294 15.63 -5.65 9.06
CA PRO A 294 16.31 -6.38 7.99
C PRO A 294 15.76 -6.10 6.58
N VAL A 295 16.63 -6.22 5.59
CA VAL A 295 16.32 -6.14 4.16
C VAL A 295 16.68 -7.46 3.49
N CYS A 296 15.68 -8.23 3.08
CA CYS A 296 15.88 -9.61 2.62
C CYS A 296 15.20 -9.87 1.27
N SER A 297 15.82 -10.66 0.40
CA SER A 297 15.15 -11.13 -0.82
C SER A 297 15.55 -12.55 -1.21
N THR A 298 14.57 -13.33 -1.66
CA THR A 298 14.79 -14.70 -2.13
C THR A 298 14.51 -14.90 -3.62
N GLY A 299 14.22 -13.83 -4.35
CA GLY A 299 13.89 -13.93 -5.78
C GLY A 299 15.10 -13.74 -6.67
N ASP A 300 15.04 -14.32 -7.86
CA ASP A 300 16.14 -14.40 -8.82
C ASP A 300 16.14 -13.22 -9.82
N GLY A 301 17.23 -13.09 -10.58
CA GLY A 301 17.37 -12.11 -11.66
C GLY A 301 18.26 -10.93 -11.27
N TYR A 302 17.72 -9.72 -11.21
CA TYR A 302 18.43 -8.51 -10.79
C TYR A 302 17.97 -8.10 -9.39
N VAL A 303 18.75 -8.44 -8.37
CA VAL A 303 18.45 -8.15 -6.97
C VAL A 303 19.34 -7.04 -6.46
N ARG A 304 18.74 -5.96 -5.95
CA ARG A 304 19.45 -4.85 -5.31
C ARG A 304 18.86 -4.50 -3.96
N LEU A 305 19.60 -4.79 -2.90
CA LEU A 305 19.19 -4.48 -1.52
C LEU A 305 20.07 -3.40 -0.91
N GLN A 306 19.47 -2.42 -0.25
CA GLN A 306 20.20 -1.32 0.38
C GLN A 306 19.64 -0.99 1.77
N ALA A 307 20.52 -1.05 2.77
CA ALA A 307 20.26 -0.59 4.13
C ALA A 307 21.11 0.64 4.47
N ALA A 308 20.46 1.73 4.90
CA ALA A 308 21.16 2.91 5.41
C ALA A 308 21.46 2.82 6.92
N GLY A 309 20.61 2.15 7.69
CA GLY A 309 20.78 1.93 9.13
C GLY A 309 21.59 0.67 9.47
N PRO A 310 21.66 0.29 10.76
CA PRO A 310 22.28 -0.96 11.22
C PRO A 310 21.35 -2.15 10.98
N ALA A 311 20.99 -2.39 9.71
CA ALA A 311 20.07 -3.45 9.31
C ALA A 311 20.81 -4.57 8.58
N PRO A 312 20.59 -5.84 8.94
CA PRO A 312 21.10 -6.97 8.17
C PRO A 312 20.56 -6.95 6.74
N VAL A 313 21.42 -7.27 5.77
CA VAL A 313 21.06 -7.36 4.35
C VAL A 313 21.38 -8.74 3.84
N TYR A 314 20.37 -9.44 3.33
CA TYR A 314 20.47 -10.86 2.99
C TYR A 314 19.81 -11.19 1.65
N SER A 315 20.43 -12.02 0.81
CA SER A 315 19.77 -12.53 -0.39
C SER A 315 20.15 -13.96 -0.75
N THR A 316 19.15 -14.77 -1.13
CA THR A 316 19.35 -16.13 -1.66
C THR A 316 19.14 -16.26 -3.14
N GLY A 317 18.76 -15.19 -3.84
CA GLY A 317 18.41 -15.28 -5.25
C GLY A 317 19.63 -15.25 -6.15
N ASP A 318 19.53 -15.91 -7.29
CA ASP A 318 20.59 -16.05 -8.28
C ASP A 318 20.56 -14.90 -9.32
N GLY A 319 21.64 -14.80 -10.10
CA GLY A 319 21.76 -13.85 -11.21
C GLY A 319 22.65 -12.66 -10.88
N TYR A 320 22.13 -11.44 -10.91
CA TYR A 320 22.84 -10.22 -10.55
C TYR A 320 22.40 -9.73 -9.17
N VAL A 321 23.19 -10.05 -8.14
CA VAL A 321 22.92 -9.70 -6.74
C VAL A 321 23.83 -8.57 -6.29
N ARG A 322 23.25 -7.47 -5.81
CA ARG A 322 23.98 -6.35 -5.23
C ARG A 322 23.42 -5.95 -3.88
N LEU A 323 24.18 -6.22 -2.82
CA LEU A 323 23.78 -5.89 -1.44
C LEU A 323 24.68 -4.79 -0.87
N GLN A 324 24.09 -3.81 -0.20
CA GLN A 324 24.82 -2.71 0.41
C GLN A 324 24.27 -2.36 1.79
N ALA A 325 25.12 -2.39 2.82
CA ALA A 325 24.80 -1.89 4.16
C ALA A 325 25.75 -0.74 4.56
N ALA A 326 25.18 0.36 5.03
CA ALA A 326 25.95 1.47 5.56
C ALA A 326 26.28 1.31 7.06
N GLY A 327 25.36 0.75 7.84
CA GLY A 327 25.53 0.55 9.28
C GLY A 327 26.35 -0.71 9.66
N PRO A 328 26.59 -0.92 10.97
CA PRO A 328 27.26 -2.10 11.52
C PRO A 328 26.34 -3.32 11.54
N ALA A 329 25.94 -3.84 10.37
CA ALA A 329 25.11 -5.04 10.28
C ALA A 329 25.56 -5.98 9.15
N PRO A 330 25.42 -7.30 9.32
CA PRO A 330 25.90 -8.29 8.36
C PRO A 330 25.33 -8.12 6.96
N VAL A 331 26.16 -8.41 5.96
CA VAL A 331 25.75 -8.51 4.56
C VAL A 331 26.07 -9.91 4.05
N TYR A 332 25.06 -10.65 3.61
CA TYR A 332 25.21 -12.07 3.28
C TYR A 332 24.47 -12.44 1.99
N SER A 333 25.06 -13.30 1.16
CA SER A 333 24.33 -13.89 0.02
C SER A 333 24.72 -15.33 -0.29
N THR A 334 23.73 -16.18 -0.58
CA THR A 334 23.94 -17.56 -1.07
C THR A 334 23.74 -17.71 -2.57
N GLY A 335 23.33 -16.67 -3.29
CA GLY A 335 22.96 -16.81 -4.70
C GLY A 335 24.17 -16.82 -5.63
N ASP A 336 24.02 -17.50 -6.76
CA ASP A 336 25.06 -17.67 -7.78
C ASP A 336 25.02 -16.57 -8.85
N GLY A 337 26.07 -16.47 -9.65
CA GLY A 337 26.16 -15.58 -10.81
C GLY A 337 27.07 -14.38 -10.55
N TYR A 338 26.54 -13.16 -10.62
CA TYR A 338 27.25 -11.92 -10.30
C TYR A 338 26.83 -11.41 -8.92
N VAL A 339 27.65 -11.67 -7.91
CA VAL A 339 27.40 -11.27 -6.52
C VAL A 339 28.33 -10.13 -6.13
N ARG A 340 27.76 -9.01 -5.68
CA ARG A 340 28.50 -7.88 -5.15
C ARG A 340 27.96 -7.43 -3.80
N LEU A 341 28.73 -7.66 -2.74
CA LEU A 341 28.37 -7.28 -1.37
C LEU A 341 29.28 -6.16 -0.86
N GLN A 342 28.69 -5.17 -0.21
CA GLN A 342 29.43 -4.04 0.35
C GLN A 342 28.91 -3.64 1.73
N ALA A 343 29.79 -3.62 2.73
CA ALA A 343 29.53 -3.06 4.05
C ALA A 343 30.46 -1.88 4.34
N ALA A 344 29.89 -0.74 4.74
CA ALA A 344 30.67 0.43 5.18
C ALA A 344 31.03 0.36 6.67
N GLY A 345 30.14 -0.17 7.50
CA GLY A 345 30.38 -0.34 8.94
C GLY A 345 31.27 -1.54 9.28
N PRO A 346 31.61 -1.72 10.57
CA PRO A 346 32.30 -2.91 11.08
C PRO A 346 31.35 -4.12 11.11
N ALA A 347 31.06 -4.70 9.95
CA ALA A 347 30.15 -5.83 9.84
C ALA A 347 30.68 -6.91 8.90
N PRO A 348 30.40 -8.19 9.21
CA PRO A 348 30.85 -9.29 8.37
C PRO A 348 30.18 -9.24 6.99
N VAL A 349 30.95 -9.58 5.96
CA VAL A 349 30.47 -9.70 4.58
C VAL A 349 30.79 -11.10 4.07
N CYS A 350 29.76 -11.88 3.78
CA CYS A 350 29.93 -13.30 3.48
C CYS A 350 29.16 -13.70 2.22
N SER A 351 29.74 -14.57 1.40
CA SER A 351 29.01 -15.20 0.29
C SER A 351 29.32 -16.68 0.15
N THR A 352 28.32 -17.45 -0.27
CA THR A 352 28.47 -18.88 -0.57
C THR A 352 28.12 -19.24 -2.01
N GLY A 353 27.82 -18.25 -2.86
CA GLY A 353 27.44 -18.51 -4.24
C GLY A 353 28.65 -18.46 -5.17
N ASP A 354 28.50 -19.15 -6.31
CA ASP A 354 29.52 -19.32 -7.33
C ASP A 354 29.47 -18.23 -8.42
N GLY A 355 30.52 -18.16 -9.24
CA GLY A 355 30.58 -17.29 -10.42
C GLY A 355 31.49 -16.08 -10.20
N TYR A 356 30.97 -14.87 -10.35
CA TYR A 356 31.68 -13.62 -10.11
C TYR A 356 31.28 -13.04 -8.76
N VAL A 357 32.13 -13.25 -7.75
CA VAL A 357 31.90 -12.80 -6.38
C VAL A 357 32.84 -11.65 -6.03
N ARG A 358 32.28 -10.51 -5.61
CA ARG A 358 33.04 -9.36 -5.13
C ARG A 358 32.52 -8.87 -3.79
N LEU A 359 33.32 -9.07 -2.74
CA LEU A 359 32.98 -8.67 -1.38
C LEU A 359 33.88 -7.54 -0.89
N GLN A 360 33.30 -6.53 -0.28
CA GLN A 360 34.04 -5.39 0.26
C GLN A 360 33.53 -4.97 1.64
N ALA A 361 34.42 -4.94 2.63
CA ALA A 361 34.15 -4.37 3.96
C ALA A 361 35.12 -3.23 4.27
N ALA A 362 34.60 -2.05 4.58
CA ALA A 362 35.45 -0.91 4.94
C ALA A 362 35.90 -0.95 6.41
N GLY A 363 35.06 -1.49 7.30
CA GLY A 363 35.39 -1.65 8.72
C GLY A 363 36.28 -2.86 9.01
N PRO A 364 36.79 -2.97 10.26
CA PRO A 364 37.63 -4.09 10.72
C PRO A 364 36.80 -5.34 11.00
N ALA A 365 36.07 -5.83 10.01
CA ALA A 365 35.22 -7.01 10.10
C ALA A 365 35.65 -8.07 9.08
N PRO A 366 35.37 -9.36 9.35
CA PRO A 366 35.79 -10.44 8.48
C PRO A 366 35.02 -10.42 7.15
N VAL A 367 35.71 -10.77 6.08
CA VAL A 367 35.13 -11.03 4.76
C VAL A 367 35.42 -12.47 4.37
N TYR A 368 34.38 -13.20 3.99
CA TYR A 368 34.45 -14.65 3.75
C TYR A 368 33.73 -15.06 2.46
N SER A 369 34.34 -15.93 1.66
CA SER A 369 33.70 -16.54 0.49
C SER A 369 33.94 -18.04 0.44
N THR A 370 32.91 -18.81 0.10
CA THR A 370 33.03 -20.25 -0.17
C THR A 370 32.85 -20.64 -1.62
N GLY A 371 32.26 -19.76 -2.44
CA GLY A 371 31.95 -20.10 -3.82
C GLY A 371 33.16 -20.03 -4.76
N ASP A 372 33.02 -20.73 -5.88
CA ASP A 372 34.02 -20.93 -6.91
C ASP A 372 33.94 -19.87 -8.02
N GLY A 373 34.97 -19.81 -8.87
CA GLY A 373 35.00 -18.98 -10.06
C GLY A 373 35.91 -17.76 -9.92
N TYR A 374 35.40 -16.55 -10.14
CA TYR A 374 36.13 -15.30 -9.94
C TYR A 374 35.75 -14.67 -8.61
N VAL A 375 36.62 -14.81 -7.61
CA VAL A 375 36.39 -14.30 -6.25
C VAL A 375 37.34 -13.15 -5.96
N ARG A 376 36.79 -11.99 -5.58
CA ARG A 376 37.58 -10.83 -5.15
C ARG A 376 37.10 -10.30 -3.81
N LEU A 377 37.92 -10.46 -2.78
CA LEU A 377 37.63 -10.03 -1.42
C LEU A 377 38.55 -8.89 -1.00
N GLN A 378 37.98 -7.83 -0.41
CA GLN A 378 38.74 -6.71 0.11
C GLN A 378 38.18 -6.24 1.46
N ALA A 379 39.02 -6.21 2.49
CA ALA A 379 38.61 -5.80 3.83
C ALA A 379 39.68 -4.99 4.56
N ALA A 380 39.28 -4.18 5.54
CA ALA A 380 40.22 -3.71 6.56
C ALA A 380 40.47 -4.75 7.66
N GLY A 381 39.56 -5.73 7.81
CA GLY A 381 39.68 -6.87 8.71
C GLY A 381 40.17 -8.16 8.02
N PRO A 382 40.00 -9.31 8.70
CA PRO A 382 40.39 -10.62 8.17
C PRO A 382 39.72 -10.98 6.84
N VAL A 383 40.44 -11.70 5.97
CA VAL A 383 39.92 -12.14 4.67
C VAL A 383 40.15 -13.63 4.47
N TYR A 384 39.10 -14.36 4.12
CA TYR A 384 39.10 -15.82 4.00
C TYR A 384 38.37 -16.25 2.73
N SER A 385 38.94 -17.19 1.97
CA SER A 385 38.28 -17.83 0.84
C SER A 385 38.52 -19.34 0.85
N THR A 386 37.50 -20.12 0.52
CA THR A 386 37.67 -21.57 0.35
C THR A 386 37.38 -22.07 -1.05
N GLY A 387 36.77 -21.25 -1.91
CA GLY A 387 36.43 -21.64 -3.27
C GLY A 387 37.61 -21.56 -4.26
N ASP A 388 37.44 -22.28 -5.35
CA ASP A 388 38.42 -22.52 -6.41
C ASP A 388 38.33 -21.48 -7.54
N GLY A 389 39.35 -21.44 -8.40
CA GLY A 389 39.36 -20.65 -9.63
C GLY A 389 40.30 -19.45 -9.56
N TYR A 390 39.82 -18.26 -9.91
CA TYR A 390 40.57 -17.02 -9.84
C TYR A 390 40.22 -16.25 -8.56
N VAL A 391 41.06 -16.38 -7.54
CA VAL A 391 40.84 -15.81 -6.21
C VAL A 391 41.81 -14.66 -5.95
N ARG A 392 41.29 -13.49 -5.56
CA ARG A 392 42.10 -12.33 -5.15
C ARG A 392 41.64 -11.79 -3.81
N LEU A 393 42.50 -11.93 -2.81
CA LEU A 393 42.23 -11.52 -1.42
C LEU A 393 43.12 -10.35 -1.02
N GLN A 394 42.53 -9.32 -0.41
CA GLN A 394 43.27 -8.15 0.05
C GLN A 394 42.80 -7.69 1.45
N ALA A 395 43.67 -7.80 2.44
CA ALA A 395 43.52 -7.14 3.74
C ALA A 395 44.33 -5.84 3.78
N ALA A 396 43.65 -4.73 4.06
CA ALA A 396 44.24 -3.39 4.13
C ALA A 396 44.75 -3.00 5.53
N GLY A 397 44.29 -3.68 6.58
CA GLY A 397 44.82 -3.59 7.93
C GLY A 397 45.71 -4.78 8.28
N PRO A 398 46.31 -4.79 9.49
CA PRO A 398 47.14 -5.89 10.00
C PRO A 398 46.25 -7.09 10.37
N ALA A 399 45.65 -7.71 9.36
CA ALA A 399 44.68 -8.77 9.51
C ALA A 399 45.04 -9.97 8.62
N PRO A 400 44.72 -11.19 9.07
CA PRO A 400 45.08 -12.41 8.37
C PRO A 400 44.39 -12.52 7.01
N VAL A 401 45.08 -13.14 6.06
CA VAL A 401 44.56 -13.51 4.74
C VAL A 401 44.76 -15.00 4.52
N TYR A 402 43.68 -15.73 4.22
CA TYR A 402 43.70 -17.19 4.11
C TYR A 402 42.93 -17.68 2.89
N SER A 403 43.50 -18.65 2.16
CA SER A 403 42.85 -19.33 1.04
C SER A 403 43.07 -20.84 1.10
N THR A 404 42.03 -21.65 0.91
CA THR A 404 42.17 -23.11 0.73
C THR A 404 41.90 -23.61 -0.67
N GLY A 405 41.25 -22.81 -1.52
CA GLY A 405 40.86 -23.24 -2.86
C GLY A 405 42.02 -23.27 -3.85
N ASP A 406 41.80 -24.01 -4.92
CA ASP A 406 42.74 -24.30 -5.99
C ASP A 406 42.67 -23.24 -7.11
N GLY A 407 43.67 -23.23 -7.99
CA GLY A 407 43.67 -22.42 -9.22
C GLY A 407 44.66 -21.25 -9.20
N TYR A 408 44.21 -20.06 -9.58
CA TYR A 408 45.01 -18.83 -9.53
C TYR A 408 44.64 -18.01 -8.30
N VAL A 409 45.51 -18.01 -7.29
CA VAL A 409 45.27 -17.34 -6.02
C VAL A 409 46.26 -16.19 -5.84
N ARG A 410 45.76 -14.98 -5.58
CA ARG A 410 46.57 -13.81 -5.23
C ARG A 410 46.19 -13.27 -3.86
N LEU A 411 47.14 -13.29 -2.92
CA LEU A 411 46.94 -12.84 -1.55
C LEU A 411 47.77 -11.58 -1.26
N GLN A 412 47.13 -10.57 -0.68
CA GLN A 412 47.80 -9.34 -0.26
C GLN A 412 47.39 -8.94 1.16
N ALA A 413 48.35 -8.76 2.05
CA ALA A 413 48.13 -8.21 3.39
C ALA A 413 49.01 -6.98 3.62
N ALA A 414 48.44 -5.95 4.24
CA ALA A 414 49.17 -4.77 4.69
C ALA A 414 49.46 -4.88 6.21
N GLY A 415 50.73 -4.74 6.60
CA GLY A 415 51.17 -4.89 7.98
C GLY A 415 51.63 -6.31 8.34
N PRO A 416 52.06 -6.51 9.60
CA PRO A 416 52.53 -7.81 10.10
C PRO A 416 51.33 -8.72 10.37
N ALA A 417 50.86 -9.40 9.34
CA ALA A 417 49.75 -10.35 9.45
C ALA A 417 50.06 -11.63 8.67
N PRO A 418 49.56 -12.79 9.14
CA PRO A 418 49.81 -14.04 8.46
C PRO A 418 49.05 -14.11 7.13
N VAL A 419 49.73 -14.64 6.12
CA VAL A 419 49.16 -14.93 4.80
C VAL A 419 49.39 -16.41 4.52
N TYR A 420 48.31 -17.15 4.30
CA TYR A 420 48.34 -18.60 4.13
C TYR A 420 47.53 -19.03 2.91
N SER A 421 48.04 -20.03 2.20
CA SER A 421 47.36 -20.71 1.10
C SER A 421 47.64 -22.20 1.21
N THR A 422 46.63 -23.06 1.10
CA THR A 422 46.80 -24.52 1.13
C THR A 422 46.30 -25.24 -0.13
N GLY A 423 45.63 -24.54 -1.04
CA GLY A 423 45.17 -25.11 -2.30
C GLY A 423 46.29 -25.24 -3.35
N ASP A 424 46.02 -26.07 -4.35
CA ASP A 424 46.89 -26.38 -5.47
C ASP A 424 46.81 -25.30 -6.57
N GLY A 425 47.87 -25.19 -7.38
CA GLY A 425 47.91 -24.27 -8.53
C GLY A 425 48.85 -23.08 -8.36
N TYR A 426 48.56 -21.98 -9.08
CA TYR A 426 49.42 -20.80 -9.07
C TYR A 426 49.02 -19.87 -7.92
N VAL A 427 49.87 -19.80 -6.90
CA VAL A 427 49.67 -18.88 -5.77
C VAL A 427 50.73 -17.78 -5.78
N ARG A 428 50.28 -16.52 -5.72
CA ARG A 428 51.13 -15.34 -5.51
C ARG A 428 50.78 -14.64 -4.20
N GLN A 429 51.75 -14.56 -3.30
CA GLN A 429 51.61 -13.89 -2.00
C GLN A 429 52.44 -12.60 -1.96
N GLN A 430 51.84 -11.54 -1.42
CA GLN A 430 52.49 -10.25 -1.20
C GLN A 430 52.15 -9.72 0.19
N VAL A 431 53.14 -9.59 1.07
CA VAL A 431 52.99 -8.98 2.39
C VAL A 431 53.75 -7.66 2.41
N GLN A 432 53.07 -6.57 2.74
CA GLN A 432 53.70 -5.26 2.92
C GLN A 432 54.01 -5.07 4.40
N LEU A 433 55.24 -5.39 4.80
CA LEU A 433 55.69 -5.31 6.19
C LEU A 433 56.24 -3.92 6.50
N GLN A 434 55.79 -3.32 7.61
CA GLN A 434 56.41 -2.12 8.19
C GLN A 434 57.48 -2.45 9.26
N SER A 435 57.57 -3.69 9.76
CA SER A 435 58.69 -4.20 10.58
C SER A 435 58.60 -5.72 10.88
N ALA A 436 59.78 -6.36 10.96
CA ALA A 436 60.19 -7.71 11.44
C ALA A 436 59.28 -8.95 11.24
N VAL A 437 59.84 -10.01 10.63
CA VAL A 437 59.19 -11.31 10.36
C VAL A 437 59.64 -12.37 11.37
N LEU A 438 58.69 -13.14 11.91
CA LEU A 438 58.92 -14.42 12.58
C LEU A 438 58.33 -15.56 11.71
N GLY A 439 59.19 -16.50 11.30
CA GLY A 439 58.92 -17.86 10.80
C GLY A 439 57.71 -18.14 9.89
N MET A 440 57.97 -18.50 8.63
CA MET A 440 57.01 -19.25 7.80
C MET A 440 57.73 -20.42 7.10
N ALA A 441 57.20 -21.64 7.25
CA ALA A 441 57.67 -22.85 6.56
C ALA A 441 56.98 -22.98 5.20
N MET A 442 57.70 -23.41 4.15
CA MET A 442 57.23 -23.41 2.76
C MET A 442 57.74 -24.59 1.92
N SER A 443 56.90 -25.05 0.99
CA SER A 443 57.27 -25.81 -0.23
C SER A 443 56.55 -25.20 -1.43
N GLY A 444 57.26 -24.84 -2.50
CA GLY A 444 56.70 -24.60 -3.86
C GLY A 444 56.33 -23.18 -4.33
N TYR A 445 56.46 -22.11 -3.55
CA TYR A 445 55.85 -20.79 -3.86
C TYR A 445 56.83 -19.65 -4.23
N ARG A 446 56.53 -18.85 -5.28
CA ARG A 446 57.22 -17.56 -5.55
C ARG A 446 56.63 -16.44 -4.69
N GLN A 447 57.33 -16.07 -3.61
CA GLN A 447 57.04 -14.85 -2.85
C GLN A 447 57.76 -13.62 -3.42
N GLN A 448 57.08 -12.47 -3.44
CA GLN A 448 57.70 -11.17 -3.67
C GLN A 448 57.46 -10.31 -2.43
N ALA A 449 58.40 -10.37 -1.47
CA ALA A 449 58.42 -9.48 -0.31
C ALA A 449 59.14 -8.17 -0.69
N GLN A 450 58.43 -7.05 -0.63
CA GLN A 450 59.09 -5.73 -0.67
C GLN A 450 59.45 -5.36 0.77
N LEU A 451 60.66 -5.71 1.18
CA LEU A 451 61.25 -5.33 2.47
C LEU A 451 61.81 -3.90 2.36
N GLN A 452 61.40 -3.00 3.26
CA GLN A 452 61.97 -1.65 3.34
C GLN A 452 63.15 -1.50 4.33
N SER A 453 63.61 -2.56 5.02
CA SER A 453 64.93 -2.58 5.69
C SER A 453 65.31 -3.94 6.30
N ALA A 454 66.65 -4.18 6.35
CA ALA A 454 67.50 -5.17 7.04
C ALA A 454 67.01 -6.62 7.29
N VAL A 455 67.74 -7.59 6.73
CA VAL A 455 67.54 -9.06 6.88
C VAL A 455 68.50 -9.62 7.94
N LEU A 456 67.98 -10.46 8.84
CA LEU A 456 68.76 -11.35 9.72
C LEU A 456 68.15 -12.76 9.65
N GLY A 457 68.92 -13.71 9.11
CA GLY A 457 68.72 -15.17 9.25
C GLY A 457 67.61 -15.82 8.42
N MET A 458 67.96 -16.47 7.31
CA MET A 458 67.11 -17.41 6.59
C MET A 458 67.56 -18.84 6.93
N ALA A 459 66.67 -19.69 7.45
CA ALA A 459 66.91 -21.12 7.59
C ALA A 459 66.06 -21.87 6.56
N ILE A 460 66.73 -22.66 5.72
CA ILE A 460 66.13 -23.55 4.73
C ILE A 460 66.07 -24.94 5.37
N VAL A 461 64.88 -25.56 5.42
CA VAL A 461 64.72 -27.00 5.66
C VAL A 461 64.02 -27.59 4.45
#